data_AF-A0A9C7TBI3-F1
#
_entry.id   AF-A0A9C7TBI3-F1
#
_cell.length_a   1.000
_cell.length_b   1.000
_cell.length_c   1.000
_cell.angle_alpha   90.00
_cell.angle_beta   90.00
_cell.angle_gamma   90.00
#
_symmetry.space_group_name_H-M   'P 1'
#
loop_
_entity.id
_entity.type
_entity.pdbx_description
1 polymer ?
#
loop_
_entity_poly.entity_id
_entity_poly.type
_entity_poly.pdbx_seq_one_letter_code
_entity_poly.pdbx_strand_id
1 'polypeptide(L)'
;VYTPHIAKVELWERSGHMAWFKESMFPPMEVEEQGYLLKPMNCPFHILMYKSKTRSYRDLPIRWAELGTVYRYERSGVLQGMLRVRGFTQDDAHIFCRPDQLEDEILGVLDLAEFMLTTFGYTEYEVELSVRDPEAKEKYIGDDAVWEQAEEALIRALEQKGWSYSRREGEAKFYGPAIDIKMLDALGRGWQGPTIQVDFNEPERFDVTYIGEDGAEHRVVMVHRTVLGSMERFVGGLIEHYGGAFPAWLAPVQVVVIPITDAQVPYAHEIGRRLLEEDFRAEVDDRNERVGYKIREAELQKVPYMLVVGKREVEEGTVSVRKRGEGDIGRMNPEEFIDRLREEVEAKL
;
A
#
# COMPACT_ATOMS: atom_id res chain seq x y z
N VAL A 1 11.40 6.70 6.59
CA VAL A 1 12.54 6.20 7.39
C VAL A 1 12.91 4.82 6.86
N TYR A 2 14.07 4.27 7.21
CA TYR A 2 14.47 2.90 6.87
C TYR A 2 15.08 2.25 8.10
N THR A 3 14.59 1.07 8.46
CA THR A 3 15.01 0.38 9.69
C THR A 3 15.57 -1.02 9.38
N PRO A 4 16.47 -1.56 10.22
CA PRO A 4 17.03 -2.89 10.01
C PRO A 4 15.97 -4.01 9.90
N HIS A 5 16.30 -5.11 9.23
CA HIS A 5 15.43 -6.28 9.10
C HIS A 5 15.51 -7.25 10.28
N ILE A 6 16.57 -7.15 11.08
CA ILE A 6 16.83 -8.01 12.23
C ILE A 6 17.05 -7.15 13.48
N ALA A 7 16.60 -7.66 14.61
CA ALA A 7 16.90 -7.09 15.92
C ALA A 7 17.10 -8.21 16.94
N LYS A 8 17.81 -7.87 18.02
CA LYS A 8 18.02 -8.80 19.13
C LYS A 8 16.71 -9.22 19.77
N VAL A 9 16.67 -10.43 20.31
CA VAL A 9 15.48 -11.02 20.96
C VAL A 9 14.88 -10.09 22.03
N GLU A 10 15.71 -9.37 22.78
CA GLU A 10 15.28 -8.49 23.89
C GLU A 10 14.37 -7.35 23.43
N LEU A 11 14.51 -6.87 22.19
CA LEU A 11 13.60 -5.86 21.64
C LEU A 11 12.17 -6.40 21.50
N TRP A 12 12.06 -7.66 21.10
CA TRP A 12 10.79 -8.34 20.89
C TRP A 12 10.14 -8.79 22.21
N GLU A 13 10.95 -9.09 23.22
CA GLU A 13 10.48 -9.31 24.58
C GLU A 13 9.95 -8.00 25.19
N ARG A 14 10.72 -6.91 25.07
CA ARG A 14 10.30 -5.59 25.56
C ARG A 14 9.01 -5.12 24.92
N SER A 15 8.88 -5.23 23.60
CA SER A 15 7.64 -4.86 22.89
C SER A 15 6.46 -5.79 23.18
N GLY A 16 6.70 -7.00 23.69
CA GLY A 16 5.66 -8.00 23.95
C GLY A 16 5.43 -8.97 22.79
N HIS A 17 5.97 -8.71 21.60
CA HIS A 17 5.84 -9.62 20.45
C HIS A 17 6.27 -11.07 20.76
N MET A 18 7.27 -11.28 21.62
CA MET A 18 7.66 -12.63 22.04
C MET A 18 6.63 -13.37 22.89
N ALA A 19 5.72 -12.67 23.56
CA ALA A 19 4.67 -13.29 24.37
C ALA A 19 3.40 -13.55 23.56
N TRP A 20 2.98 -12.59 22.71
CA TRP A 20 1.70 -12.67 21.99
C TRP A 20 1.81 -13.02 20.49
N PHE A 21 3.00 -12.93 19.88
CA PHE A 21 3.19 -13.09 18.43
C PHE A 21 4.22 -14.17 18.04
N LYS A 22 4.84 -14.84 19.01
CA LYS A 22 5.94 -15.80 18.83
C LYS A 22 5.65 -16.90 17.81
N GLU A 23 4.44 -17.45 17.79
CA GLU A 23 4.06 -18.52 16.86
C GLU A 23 4.08 -18.07 15.39
N SER A 24 3.93 -16.77 15.15
CA SER A 24 3.98 -16.14 13.83
C SER A 24 5.35 -15.55 13.50
N MET A 25 6.36 -15.75 14.34
CA MET A 25 7.73 -15.26 14.11
C MET A 25 8.61 -16.38 13.57
N PHE A 26 9.58 -16.02 12.72
CA PHE A 26 10.63 -16.96 12.34
C PHE A 26 11.48 -17.32 13.56
N PRO A 27 12.08 -18.53 13.61
CA PRO A 27 12.96 -18.90 14.71
C PRO A 27 14.18 -17.97 14.78
N PRO A 28 14.74 -17.75 15.98
CA PRO A 28 15.89 -16.90 16.15
C PRO A 28 17.12 -17.46 15.43
N MET A 29 17.94 -16.57 14.91
CA MET A 29 19.29 -16.84 14.43
C MET A 29 20.28 -16.52 15.54
N GLU A 30 21.26 -17.40 15.77
CA GLU A 30 22.33 -17.14 16.74
C GLU A 30 23.51 -16.46 16.04
N VAL A 31 23.93 -15.31 16.55
CA VAL A 31 25.07 -14.53 16.05
C VAL A 31 25.88 -14.08 17.27
N GLU A 32 27.12 -14.57 17.38
CA GLU A 32 28.04 -14.20 18.48
C GLU A 32 27.39 -14.38 19.87
N GLU A 33 26.81 -15.57 20.13
CA GLU A 33 26.12 -15.92 21.39
C GLU A 33 24.88 -15.06 21.70
N GLN A 34 24.39 -14.26 20.73
CA GLN A 34 23.18 -13.44 20.84
C GLN A 34 22.11 -13.93 19.87
N GLY A 35 20.87 -13.98 20.35
CA GLY A 35 19.71 -14.28 19.51
C GLY A 35 19.23 -13.06 18.74
N TYR A 36 19.06 -13.21 17.43
CA TYR A 36 18.45 -12.22 16.54
C TYR A 36 17.21 -12.79 15.88
N LEU A 37 16.19 -11.97 15.70
CA LEU A 37 14.96 -12.33 15.01
C LEU A 37 14.75 -11.42 13.81
N LEU A 38 14.24 -12.00 12.72
CA LEU A 38 13.65 -11.24 11.61
C LEU A 38 12.45 -10.47 12.14
N LYS A 39 12.30 -9.20 11.73
CA LYS A 39 11.21 -8.36 12.21
C LYS A 39 9.83 -8.85 11.72
N PRO A 40 8.87 -9.17 12.62
CA PRO A 40 7.49 -9.45 12.22
C PRO A 40 6.65 -8.17 12.01
N MET A 41 7.12 -7.04 12.55
CA MET A 41 6.49 -5.71 12.51
C MET A 41 7.57 -4.61 12.62
N ASN A 42 7.28 -3.40 12.16
CA ASN A 42 8.24 -2.28 12.18
C ASN A 42 8.16 -1.43 13.46
N CYS A 43 7.05 -1.47 14.21
CA CYS A 43 6.77 -0.59 15.36
C CYS A 43 7.94 -0.42 16.34
N PRO A 44 8.65 -1.47 16.80
CA PRO A 44 9.66 -1.29 17.83
C PRO A 44 10.86 -0.46 17.33
N PHE A 45 11.18 -0.52 16.04
CA PHE A 45 12.26 0.28 15.46
C PHE A 45 11.89 1.75 15.39
N HIS A 46 10.64 2.07 15.02
CA HIS A 46 10.16 3.45 14.96
C HIS A 46 10.12 4.05 16.36
N ILE A 47 9.78 3.26 17.38
CA ILE A 47 9.88 3.68 18.78
C ILE A 47 11.33 3.98 19.19
N LEU A 48 12.28 3.09 18.85
CA LEU A 48 13.70 3.35 19.14
C LEU A 48 14.19 4.64 18.47
N MET A 49 13.74 4.92 17.24
CA MET A 49 14.02 6.18 16.56
C MET A 49 13.39 7.38 17.27
N TYR A 50 12.17 7.24 17.80
CA TYR A 50 11.50 8.29 18.55
C TYR A 50 12.36 8.69 19.75
N LYS A 51 12.77 7.67 20.52
CA LYS A 51 13.57 7.79 21.75
C LYS A 51 15.01 8.25 21.55
N SER A 52 15.47 8.41 20.31
CA SER A 52 16.83 8.92 20.02
C SER A 52 17.07 10.36 20.50
N LYS A 53 16.00 11.13 20.75
CA LYS A 53 16.07 12.47 21.37
C LYS A 53 14.78 12.80 22.10
N THR A 54 14.88 13.65 23.13
CA THR A 54 13.73 14.25 23.81
C THR A 54 12.86 15.06 22.84
N ARG A 55 11.54 15.01 23.03
CA ARG A 55 10.55 15.71 22.20
C ARG A 55 9.77 16.72 23.02
N SER A 56 9.46 17.87 22.43
CA SER A 56 8.50 18.83 22.98
C SER A 56 7.10 18.52 22.46
N TYR A 57 6.07 18.92 23.21
CA TYR A 57 4.68 18.91 22.74
C TYR A 57 4.50 19.61 21.37
N ARG A 58 5.37 20.59 21.05
CA ARG A 58 5.40 21.33 19.77
C ARG A 58 5.94 20.52 18.59
N ASP A 59 6.69 19.45 18.87
CA ASP A 59 7.19 18.55 17.83
C ASP A 59 6.11 17.59 17.33
N LEU A 60 4.99 17.45 18.09
CA LEU A 60 3.92 16.51 17.81
C LEU A 60 2.78 17.16 17.00
N PRO A 61 2.21 16.46 16.00
CA PRO A 61 2.38 15.03 15.73
C PRO A 61 3.60 14.70 14.86
N ILE A 62 4.29 13.59 15.15
CA ILE A 62 5.36 13.03 14.32
C ILE A 62 4.80 11.85 13.53
N ARG A 63 4.87 11.92 12.19
CA ARG A 63 4.40 10.88 11.29
C ARG A 63 5.57 10.27 10.55
N TRP A 64 5.96 9.03 10.89
CA TRP A 64 7.03 8.34 10.18
C TRP A 64 6.49 7.17 9.37
N ALA A 65 6.77 7.20 8.07
CA ALA A 65 6.43 6.13 7.14
C ALA A 65 7.68 5.37 6.70
N GLU A 66 7.53 4.08 6.46
CA GLU A 66 8.52 3.17 5.91
C GLU A 66 7.83 2.18 4.97
N LEU A 67 8.37 1.97 3.77
CA LEU A 67 8.07 0.76 3.00
C LEU A 67 8.80 -0.41 3.66
N GLY A 68 8.25 -0.88 4.79
CA GLY A 68 8.93 -1.76 5.74
C GLY A 68 8.70 -3.22 5.43
N THR A 69 9.75 -3.93 4.99
CA THR A 69 9.69 -5.38 4.77
C THR A 69 9.73 -6.14 6.08
N VAL A 70 8.70 -6.93 6.34
CA VAL A 70 8.56 -7.77 7.54
C VAL A 70 8.40 -9.24 7.16
N TYR A 71 8.59 -10.12 8.15
CA TYR A 71 8.58 -11.55 7.95
C TYR A 71 7.67 -12.24 8.98
N ARG A 72 6.69 -13.02 8.50
CA ARG A 72 5.79 -13.81 9.34
C ARG A 72 5.87 -15.28 8.98
N TYR A 73 5.95 -16.12 10.00
CA TYR A 73 5.95 -17.57 9.86
C TYR A 73 4.54 -18.08 9.59
N GLU A 74 4.08 -17.88 8.35
CA GLU A 74 2.82 -18.47 7.88
C GLU A 74 3.01 -19.98 7.62
N ARG A 75 2.02 -20.79 8.02
CA ARG A 75 2.01 -22.24 7.76
C ARG A 75 2.05 -22.48 6.25
N SER A 76 2.82 -23.47 5.80
CA SER A 76 3.00 -23.73 4.35
C SER A 76 1.67 -23.98 3.63
N GLY A 77 0.70 -24.61 4.30
CA GLY A 77 -0.62 -24.91 3.73
C GLY A 77 -1.56 -23.72 3.56
N VAL A 78 -1.21 -22.52 4.05
CA VAL A 78 -2.04 -21.31 3.88
C VAL A 78 -1.42 -20.28 2.94
N LEU A 79 -0.23 -20.56 2.38
CA LEU A 79 0.41 -19.65 1.43
C LEU A 79 -0.35 -19.61 0.10
N GLN A 80 -0.50 -18.41 -0.45
CA GLN A 80 -1.28 -18.22 -1.69
C GLN A 80 -0.70 -17.06 -2.51
N GLY A 81 0.04 -17.42 -3.57
CA GLY A 81 0.55 -16.45 -4.57
C GLY A 81 1.15 -15.20 -3.94
N MET A 82 0.60 -14.04 -4.26
CA MET A 82 0.96 -12.74 -3.67
C MET A 82 0.05 -12.33 -2.50
N LEU A 83 -1.09 -13.00 -2.30
CA LEU A 83 -2.12 -12.61 -1.34
C LEU A 83 -1.77 -13.00 0.10
N ARG A 84 -1.01 -14.10 0.26
CA ARG A 84 -0.54 -14.59 1.57
C ARG A 84 0.86 -15.18 1.45
N VAL A 85 1.84 -14.42 1.91
CA VAL A 85 3.28 -14.67 1.79
C VAL A 85 3.99 -14.58 3.14
N ARG A 86 5.22 -15.07 3.22
CA ARG A 86 6.03 -15.04 4.46
C ARG A 86 6.88 -13.79 4.61
N GLY A 87 7.31 -13.18 3.51
CA GLY A 87 8.01 -11.91 3.49
C GLY A 87 7.19 -10.94 2.66
N PHE A 88 6.90 -9.77 3.20
CA PHE A 88 6.09 -8.76 2.53
C PHE A 88 6.48 -7.36 2.98
N THR A 89 6.25 -6.39 2.11
CA THR A 89 6.54 -4.98 2.38
C THR A 89 5.24 -4.23 2.61
N GLN A 90 5.16 -3.52 3.73
CA GLN A 90 3.98 -2.71 4.05
C GLN A 90 4.28 -1.23 3.85
N ASP A 91 3.28 -0.44 3.47
CA ASP A 91 3.30 1.02 3.50
C ASP A 91 3.12 1.57 4.93
N ASP A 92 3.84 0.96 5.85
CA ASP A 92 3.67 1.09 7.28
C ASP A 92 4.06 2.47 7.78
N ALA A 93 3.30 3.00 8.73
CA ALA A 93 3.63 4.22 9.41
C ALA A 93 3.17 4.23 10.86
N HIS A 94 3.96 4.89 11.67
CA HIS A 94 3.68 5.12 13.09
C HIS A 94 3.58 6.62 13.32
N ILE A 95 2.42 7.05 13.81
CA ILE A 95 2.14 8.42 14.18
C ILE A 95 2.25 8.51 15.69
N PHE A 96 3.18 9.32 16.18
CA PHE A 96 3.27 9.68 17.59
C PHE A 96 2.57 11.02 17.78
N CYS A 97 1.50 11.02 18.55
CA CYS A 97 0.68 12.21 18.77
C CYS A 97 0.34 12.38 20.24
N ARG A 98 -0.13 13.57 20.60
CA ARG A 98 -0.71 13.80 21.93
C ARG A 98 -2.14 13.25 21.98
N PRO A 99 -2.66 12.88 23.16
CA PRO A 99 -4.04 12.42 23.29
C PRO A 99 -5.08 13.39 22.70
N ASP A 100 -4.86 14.71 22.79
CA ASP A 100 -5.75 15.74 22.22
C ASP A 100 -5.74 15.80 20.68
N GLN A 101 -4.74 15.21 20.03
CA GLN A 101 -4.60 15.19 18.56
C GLN A 101 -5.10 13.88 17.93
N LEU A 102 -5.40 12.86 18.75
CA LEU A 102 -5.63 11.50 18.30
C LEU A 102 -6.75 11.39 17.27
N GLU A 103 -7.89 12.03 17.53
CA GLU A 103 -9.07 11.97 16.65
C GLU A 103 -8.78 12.59 15.28
N ASP A 104 -8.15 13.77 15.25
CA ASP A 104 -7.75 14.45 14.01
C ASP A 104 -6.76 13.59 13.19
N GLU A 105 -5.83 12.90 13.86
CA GLU A 105 -4.89 11.99 13.18
C GLU A 105 -5.60 10.76 12.60
N ILE A 106 -6.54 10.17 13.32
CA ILE A 106 -7.33 9.03 12.81
C ILE A 106 -8.12 9.47 11.57
N LEU A 107 -8.81 10.61 11.64
CA LEU A 107 -9.58 11.17 10.52
C LEU A 107 -8.71 11.41 9.29
N GLY A 108 -7.54 12.06 9.48
CA GLY A 108 -6.61 12.29 8.39
C GLY A 108 -6.07 11.00 7.75
N VAL A 109 -5.92 9.92 8.52
CA VAL A 109 -5.55 8.61 7.98
C VAL A 109 -6.71 7.96 7.23
N LEU A 110 -7.95 8.10 7.70
CA LEU A 110 -9.14 7.61 6.99
C LEU A 110 -9.34 8.33 5.65
N ASP A 111 -9.13 9.65 5.61
CA ASP A 111 -9.13 10.43 4.36
C ASP A 111 -8.05 9.95 3.38
N LEU A 112 -6.85 9.68 3.89
CA LEU A 112 -5.76 9.14 3.07
C LEU A 112 -6.09 7.73 2.54
N ALA A 113 -6.68 6.87 3.37
CA ALA A 113 -7.09 5.53 2.95
C ALA A 113 -8.16 5.59 1.86
N GLU A 114 -9.18 6.45 2.01
CA GLU A 114 -10.20 6.68 1.00
C GLU A 114 -9.62 7.20 -0.32
N PHE A 115 -8.75 8.21 -0.25
CA PHE A 115 -8.04 8.73 -1.41
C PHE A 115 -7.28 7.64 -2.17
N MET A 116 -6.55 6.78 -1.43
CA MET A 116 -5.80 5.68 -2.04
C MET A 116 -6.74 4.65 -2.67
N LEU A 117 -7.75 4.17 -1.94
CA LEU A 117 -8.68 3.16 -2.44
C LEU A 117 -9.38 3.63 -3.73
N THR A 118 -9.96 4.83 -3.70
CA THR A 118 -10.65 5.41 -4.87
C THR A 118 -9.72 5.63 -6.06
N THR A 119 -8.49 6.11 -5.82
CA THR A 119 -7.48 6.30 -6.86
C THR A 119 -7.15 5.01 -7.60
N PHE A 120 -7.13 3.89 -6.88
CA PHE A 120 -6.83 2.58 -7.45
C PHE A 120 -8.07 1.82 -7.95
N GLY A 121 -9.25 2.44 -7.95
CA GLY A 121 -10.49 1.88 -8.48
C GLY A 121 -11.34 1.11 -7.47
N TYR A 122 -10.94 1.04 -6.20
CA TYR A 122 -11.73 0.43 -5.13
C TYR A 122 -12.80 1.40 -4.63
N THR A 123 -13.98 1.35 -5.23
CA THR A 123 -15.15 2.14 -4.83
C THR A 123 -16.06 1.42 -3.84
N GLU A 124 -15.94 0.09 -3.74
CA GLU A 124 -16.69 -0.74 -2.81
C GLU A 124 -15.72 -1.43 -1.84
N TYR A 125 -15.89 -1.18 -0.55
CA TYR A 125 -15.09 -1.77 0.53
C TYR A 125 -15.93 -1.93 1.79
N GLU A 126 -15.54 -2.89 2.63
CA GLU A 126 -16.17 -3.13 3.93
C GLU A 126 -15.30 -2.53 5.04
N VAL A 127 -15.91 -1.83 5.99
CA VAL A 127 -15.23 -1.27 7.15
C VAL A 127 -15.59 -2.10 8.38
N GLU A 128 -14.59 -2.54 9.11
CA GLU A 128 -14.73 -3.31 10.33
C GLU A 128 -14.06 -2.57 11.50
N LEU A 129 -14.77 -2.49 12.63
CA LEU A 129 -14.20 -2.05 13.91
C LEU A 129 -13.80 -3.31 14.70
N SER A 130 -12.52 -3.62 14.66
CA SER A 130 -11.89 -4.77 15.32
C SER A 130 -11.59 -4.41 16.78
N VAL A 131 -12.23 -5.13 17.70
CA VAL A 131 -12.21 -4.87 19.14
C VAL A 131 -11.83 -6.13 19.92
N ARG A 132 -11.45 -5.96 21.19
CA ARG A 132 -11.09 -7.08 22.05
C ARG A 132 -12.27 -8.03 22.30
N ASP A 133 -11.95 -9.30 22.49
CA ASP A 133 -12.89 -10.28 23.02
C ASP A 133 -13.18 -9.96 24.51
N PRO A 134 -14.43 -9.65 24.89
CA PRO A 134 -14.76 -9.35 26.28
C PRO A 134 -14.59 -10.57 27.20
N GLU A 135 -14.62 -11.79 26.67
CA GLU A 135 -14.50 -13.04 27.42
C GLU A 135 -13.05 -13.56 27.50
N ALA A 136 -12.13 -13.03 26.69
CA ALA A 136 -10.73 -13.47 26.62
C ALA A 136 -9.73 -12.30 26.72
N LYS A 137 -9.90 -11.46 27.74
CA LYS A 137 -9.08 -10.25 27.96
C LYS A 137 -7.59 -10.55 28.10
N GLU A 138 -7.22 -11.73 28.59
CA GLU A 138 -5.82 -12.18 28.76
C GLU A 138 -5.02 -12.29 27.45
N LYS A 139 -5.71 -12.34 26.30
CA LYS A 139 -5.08 -12.31 24.97
C LYS A 139 -4.57 -10.92 24.58
N TYR A 140 -4.95 -9.89 25.33
CA TYR A 140 -4.69 -8.49 25.03
C TYR A 140 -3.83 -7.86 26.13
N ILE A 141 -2.99 -6.89 25.76
CA ILE A 141 -2.16 -6.12 26.69
C ILE A 141 -2.94 -4.86 27.11
N GLY A 142 -2.76 -4.46 28.37
CA GLY A 142 -3.23 -3.17 28.88
C GLY A 142 -4.50 -3.24 29.71
N ASP A 143 -4.79 -2.13 30.37
CA ASP A 143 -5.92 -1.98 31.27
C ASP A 143 -7.23 -1.67 30.52
N ASP A 144 -8.36 -1.95 31.17
CA ASP A 144 -9.69 -1.73 30.59
C ASP A 144 -9.93 -0.28 30.14
N ALA A 145 -9.51 0.70 30.94
CA ALA A 145 -9.71 2.12 30.64
C ALA A 145 -8.97 2.57 29.36
N VAL A 146 -7.79 2.00 29.11
CA VAL A 146 -6.99 2.30 27.92
C VAL A 146 -7.68 1.76 26.66
N TRP A 147 -8.23 0.57 26.74
CA TRP A 147 -8.99 -0.05 25.65
C TRP A 147 -10.29 0.71 25.34
N GLU A 148 -11.02 1.13 26.37
CA GLU A 148 -12.23 1.93 26.22
C GLU A 148 -11.92 3.26 25.54
N GLN A 149 -10.86 3.96 25.96
CA GLN A 149 -10.43 5.21 25.32
C GLN A 149 -10.03 5.01 23.85
N ALA A 150 -9.30 3.93 23.54
CA ALA A 150 -8.90 3.61 22.17
C ALA A 150 -10.09 3.28 21.26
N GLU A 151 -11.03 2.47 21.75
CA GLU A 151 -12.23 2.08 21.01
C GLU A 151 -13.15 3.29 20.77
N GLU A 152 -13.36 4.13 21.79
CA GLU A 152 -14.15 5.35 21.65
C GLU A 152 -13.57 6.32 20.60
N ALA A 153 -12.25 6.50 20.58
CA ALA A 153 -11.60 7.37 19.59
C ALA A 153 -11.85 6.88 18.15
N LEU A 154 -11.79 5.56 17.93
CA LEU A 154 -12.09 4.96 16.63
C LEU A 154 -13.58 5.09 16.26
N ILE A 155 -14.49 4.88 17.22
CA ILE A 155 -15.95 5.03 17.00
C ILE A 155 -16.27 6.48 16.62
N ARG A 156 -15.77 7.47 17.38
CA ARG A 156 -16.01 8.89 17.08
C ARG A 156 -15.51 9.27 15.69
N ALA A 157 -14.34 8.78 15.29
CA ALA A 157 -13.80 9.03 13.95
C ALA A 157 -14.67 8.40 12.84
N LEU A 158 -15.17 7.17 13.04
CA LEU A 158 -16.09 6.51 12.09
C LEU A 158 -17.42 7.25 11.98
N GLU A 159 -18.00 7.67 13.11
CA GLU A 159 -19.24 8.45 13.16
C GLU A 159 -19.08 9.80 12.45
N GLN A 160 -17.97 10.49 12.66
CA GLN A 160 -17.69 11.77 12.00
C GLN A 160 -17.45 11.62 10.49
N LYS A 161 -16.81 10.53 10.04
CA LYS A 161 -16.71 10.19 8.60
C LYS A 161 -18.07 9.78 8.00
N GLY A 162 -19.04 9.40 8.83
CA GLY A 162 -20.33 8.89 8.39
C GLY A 162 -20.24 7.54 7.69
N TRP A 163 -19.19 6.75 8.00
CA TRP A 163 -18.98 5.44 7.40
C TRP A 163 -19.79 4.37 8.11
N SER A 164 -20.43 3.50 7.33
CA SER A 164 -21.03 2.29 7.88
C SER A 164 -19.93 1.27 8.19
N TYR A 165 -20.00 0.65 9.37
CA TYR A 165 -19.02 -0.35 9.79
C TYR A 165 -19.67 -1.50 10.55
N SER A 166 -19.01 -2.65 10.55
CA SER A 166 -19.38 -3.81 11.36
C SER A 166 -18.44 -3.94 12.55
N ARG A 167 -18.98 -4.12 13.76
CA ARG A 167 -18.15 -4.38 14.94
C ARG A 167 -17.74 -5.85 14.99
N ARG A 168 -16.46 -6.12 15.23
CA ARG A 168 -15.85 -7.45 15.16
C ARG A 168 -15.12 -7.79 16.46
N GLU A 169 -15.81 -8.52 17.34
CA GLU A 169 -15.26 -8.96 18.62
C GLU A 169 -14.17 -10.03 18.43
N GLY A 170 -13.08 -9.88 19.16
CA GLY A 170 -11.96 -10.83 19.12
C GLY A 170 -10.94 -10.58 18.00
N GLU A 171 -11.22 -9.66 17.08
CA GLU A 171 -10.38 -9.41 15.89
C GLU A 171 -9.35 -8.28 16.09
N ALA A 172 -9.37 -7.58 17.24
CA ALA A 172 -8.33 -6.60 17.57
C ALA A 172 -6.94 -7.23 17.62
N LYS A 173 -5.88 -6.43 17.37
CA LYS A 173 -4.53 -6.91 17.65
C LYS A 173 -4.29 -6.91 19.16
N PHE A 174 -3.26 -7.63 19.60
CA PHE A 174 -2.98 -7.81 21.02
C PHE A 174 -2.71 -6.50 21.79
N TYR A 175 -2.34 -5.40 21.11
CA TYR A 175 -1.99 -4.11 21.72
C TYR A 175 -2.99 -2.98 21.46
N GLY A 176 -4.10 -3.20 20.75
CA GLY A 176 -5.13 -2.17 20.62
C GLY A 176 -6.20 -2.47 19.55
N PRO A 177 -7.34 -1.75 19.61
CA PRO A 177 -8.42 -1.87 18.63
C PRO A 177 -8.02 -1.22 17.30
N ALA A 178 -8.70 -1.60 16.22
CA ALA A 178 -8.40 -1.11 14.88
C ALA A 178 -9.64 -0.90 14.02
N ILE A 179 -9.55 0.03 13.09
CA ILE A 179 -10.41 0.10 11.91
C ILE A 179 -9.70 -0.67 10.80
N ASP A 180 -10.32 -1.75 10.35
CA ASP A 180 -9.84 -2.59 9.26
C ASP A 180 -10.72 -2.36 8.02
N ILE A 181 -10.12 -2.04 6.89
CA ILE A 181 -10.83 -1.83 5.62
C ILE A 181 -10.53 -2.99 4.69
N LYS A 182 -11.57 -3.72 4.28
CA LYS A 182 -11.48 -4.86 3.36
C LYS A 182 -11.77 -4.41 1.95
N MET A 183 -10.80 -4.62 1.07
CA MET A 183 -10.95 -4.45 -0.37
C MET A 183 -11.64 -5.68 -0.95
N LEU A 184 -12.68 -5.48 -1.74
CA LEU A 184 -13.37 -6.57 -2.42
C LEU A 184 -12.66 -6.87 -3.75
N ASP A 185 -12.36 -8.15 -3.97
CA ASP A 185 -11.89 -8.60 -5.29
C ASP A 185 -13.05 -8.76 -6.28
N ALA A 186 -12.73 -9.11 -7.53
CA ALA A 186 -13.72 -9.30 -8.60
C ALA A 186 -14.73 -10.44 -8.33
N LEU A 187 -14.49 -11.28 -7.32
CA LEU A 187 -15.40 -12.35 -6.88
C LEU A 187 -16.16 -11.97 -5.61
N GLY A 188 -16.01 -10.73 -5.11
CA GLY A 188 -16.62 -10.24 -3.89
C GLY A 188 -15.97 -10.78 -2.60
N ARG A 189 -14.76 -11.36 -2.67
CA ARG A 189 -14.04 -11.79 -1.46
C ARG A 189 -13.30 -10.60 -0.86
N GLY A 190 -13.47 -10.38 0.44
CA GLY A 190 -12.78 -9.32 1.17
C GLY A 190 -11.35 -9.68 1.54
N TRP A 191 -10.41 -8.87 1.09
CA TRP A 191 -9.00 -8.94 1.49
C TRP A 191 -8.63 -7.73 2.33
N GLN A 192 -7.89 -7.97 3.41
CA GLN A 192 -7.40 -6.89 4.27
C GLN A 192 -6.55 -5.90 3.47
N GLY A 193 -6.99 -4.65 3.42
CA GLY A 193 -6.28 -3.50 2.84
C GLY A 193 -5.83 -2.55 3.94
N PRO A 194 -6.33 -1.29 3.97
CA PRO A 194 -6.00 -0.35 5.02
C PRO A 194 -6.31 -0.86 6.44
N THR A 195 -5.47 -0.47 7.39
CA THR A 195 -5.69 -0.70 8.83
C THR A 195 -5.24 0.55 9.56
N ILE A 196 -6.07 1.03 10.50
CA ILE A 196 -5.77 2.13 11.40
C ILE A 196 -5.94 1.60 12.81
N GLN A 197 -4.86 1.55 13.57
CA GLN A 197 -4.86 0.96 14.90
C GLN A 197 -4.35 1.97 15.92
N VAL A 198 -5.06 2.07 17.04
CA VAL A 198 -4.68 2.94 18.15
C VAL A 198 -3.99 2.10 19.22
N ASP A 199 -2.77 2.50 19.58
CA ASP A 199 -1.93 1.83 20.55
C ASP A 199 -1.45 2.78 21.66
N PHE A 200 -1.80 2.43 22.88
CA PHE A 200 -1.33 3.05 24.12
C PHE A 200 -0.35 2.14 24.86
N ASN A 201 -0.29 0.86 24.51
CA ASN A 201 0.47 -0.18 25.19
C ASN A 201 1.95 -0.13 24.84
N GLU A 202 2.34 -0.10 23.56
CA GLU A 202 3.79 0.00 23.25
C GLU A 202 4.41 1.31 23.74
N PRO A 203 3.75 2.49 23.61
CA PRO A 203 4.25 3.71 24.25
C PRO A 203 4.52 3.57 25.74
N GLU A 204 3.67 2.84 26.47
CA GLU A 204 3.90 2.57 27.89
C GLU A 204 5.07 1.61 28.13
N ARG A 205 5.12 0.48 27.43
CA ARG A 205 6.19 -0.53 27.58
C ARG A 205 7.58 0.01 27.23
N PHE A 206 7.64 0.94 26.29
CA PHE A 206 8.89 1.59 25.91
C PHE A 206 9.16 2.88 26.66
N ASP A 207 8.22 3.37 27.47
CA ASP A 207 8.27 4.67 28.14
C ASP A 207 8.54 5.81 27.13
N VAL A 208 7.63 5.95 26.18
CA VAL A 208 7.71 6.91 25.08
C VAL A 208 7.00 8.19 25.50
N THR A 209 7.79 9.22 25.82
CA THR A 209 7.30 10.47 26.41
C THR A 209 7.63 11.71 25.57
N TYR A 210 6.99 12.82 25.89
CA TYR A 210 7.29 14.16 25.41
C TYR A 210 7.20 15.17 26.57
N ILE A 211 7.84 16.32 26.44
CA ILE A 211 7.77 17.42 27.41
C ILE A 211 6.55 18.29 27.08
N GLY A 212 5.60 18.33 28.02
CA GLY A 212 4.36 19.09 27.93
C GLY A 212 4.54 20.60 28.08
N GLU A 213 3.45 21.34 27.93
CA GLU A 213 3.41 22.80 28.17
C GLU A 213 3.71 23.16 29.63
N ASP A 214 3.38 22.26 30.54
CA ASP A 214 3.65 22.33 31.98
C ASP A 214 5.10 21.98 32.34
N GLY A 215 5.92 21.59 31.36
CA GLY A 215 7.31 21.15 31.55
C GLY A 215 7.45 19.74 32.12
N ALA A 216 6.35 19.01 32.32
CA ALA A 216 6.38 17.62 32.79
C ALA A 216 6.50 16.63 31.61
N GLU A 217 6.86 15.38 31.92
CA GLU A 217 6.82 14.30 30.95
C GLU A 217 5.39 13.75 30.82
N HIS A 218 4.90 13.73 29.58
CA HIS A 218 3.62 13.15 29.20
C HIS A 218 3.85 12.01 28.22
N ARG A 219 2.97 11.01 28.23
CA ARG A 219 3.07 9.87 27.32
C ARG A 219 2.39 10.17 25.99
N VAL A 220 2.99 9.73 24.89
CA VAL A 220 2.38 9.82 23.55
C VAL A 220 1.35 8.71 23.35
N VAL A 221 0.43 8.94 22.43
CA VAL A 221 -0.37 7.89 21.80
C VAL A 221 0.26 7.54 20.47
N MET A 222 0.30 6.26 20.13
CA MET A 222 0.79 5.79 18.84
C MET A 222 -0.36 5.31 17.96
N VAL A 223 -0.43 5.78 16.72
CA VAL A 223 -1.35 5.25 15.71
C VAL A 223 -0.52 4.49 14.69
N HIS A 224 -0.78 3.19 14.56
CA HIS A 224 -0.22 2.37 13.48
C HIS A 224 -1.14 2.46 12.30
N ARG A 225 -0.58 2.66 11.11
CA ARG A 225 -1.40 2.67 9.91
C ARG A 225 -0.71 2.08 8.69
N THR A 226 -1.51 1.40 7.89
CA THR A 226 -1.25 1.09 6.48
C THR A 226 -2.43 1.55 5.67
N VAL A 227 -2.21 2.12 4.49
CA VAL A 227 -3.29 2.56 3.58
C VAL A 227 -3.38 1.72 2.31
N LEU A 228 -2.33 0.99 1.96
CA LEU A 228 -2.34 -0.04 0.92
C LEU A 228 -2.26 -1.46 1.52
N GLY A 229 -1.64 -1.59 2.70
CA GLY A 229 -1.38 -2.87 3.35
C GLY A 229 -0.05 -3.46 2.87
N SER A 230 0.00 -4.77 2.64
CA SER A 230 1.15 -5.40 1.99
C SER A 230 1.13 -5.06 0.49
N MET A 231 2.26 -4.61 -0.05
CA MET A 231 2.43 -4.33 -1.48
C MET A 231 2.15 -5.57 -2.33
N GLU A 232 2.57 -6.75 -1.88
CA GLU A 232 2.34 -8.03 -2.54
C GLU A 232 0.84 -8.32 -2.62
N ARG A 233 0.14 -8.23 -1.48
CA ARG A 233 -1.32 -8.45 -1.46
C ARG A 233 -2.05 -7.39 -2.27
N PHE A 234 -1.64 -6.13 -2.16
CA PHE A 234 -2.24 -5.01 -2.87
C PHE A 234 -2.13 -5.20 -4.39
N VAL A 235 -0.93 -5.48 -4.90
CA VAL A 235 -0.72 -5.77 -6.33
C VAL A 235 -1.47 -7.03 -6.76
N GLY A 236 -1.47 -8.08 -5.95
CA GLY A 236 -2.26 -9.29 -6.21
C GLY A 236 -3.76 -8.98 -6.34
N GLY A 237 -4.29 -8.14 -5.43
CA GLY A 237 -5.66 -7.65 -5.46
C GLY A 237 -5.95 -6.78 -6.69
N LEU A 238 -5.02 -5.91 -7.10
CA LEU A 238 -5.18 -5.08 -8.29
C LEU A 238 -5.23 -5.92 -9.57
N ILE A 239 -4.39 -6.96 -9.67
CA ILE A 239 -4.42 -7.90 -10.80
C ILE A 239 -5.80 -8.54 -10.92
N GLU A 240 -6.38 -9.01 -9.80
CA GLU A 240 -7.72 -9.59 -9.80
C GLU A 240 -8.81 -8.55 -10.10
N HIS A 241 -8.73 -7.37 -9.47
CA HIS A 241 -9.69 -6.27 -9.63
C HIS A 241 -9.82 -5.80 -11.09
N TYR A 242 -8.69 -5.56 -11.76
CA TYR A 242 -8.68 -5.17 -13.18
C TYR A 242 -8.75 -6.36 -14.14
N GLY A 243 -8.77 -7.59 -13.63
CA GLY A 243 -8.54 -8.80 -14.43
C GLY A 243 -7.27 -8.69 -15.28
N GLY A 244 -6.22 -8.03 -14.79
CA GLY A 244 -4.97 -7.73 -15.50
C GLY A 244 -5.05 -6.63 -16.57
N ALA A 245 -6.20 -6.02 -16.82
CA ALA A 245 -6.38 -4.92 -17.77
C ALA A 245 -6.21 -3.56 -17.07
N PHE A 246 -5.01 -3.29 -16.57
CA PHE A 246 -4.73 -2.06 -15.82
C PHE A 246 -5.08 -0.77 -16.57
N PRO A 247 -5.45 0.31 -15.86
CA PRO A 247 -5.54 1.65 -16.42
C PRO A 247 -4.16 2.12 -16.90
N ALA A 248 -4.12 3.11 -17.79
CA ALA A 248 -2.88 3.51 -18.44
C ALA A 248 -1.78 3.86 -17.43
N TRP A 249 -2.10 4.56 -16.35
CA TRP A 249 -1.10 4.96 -15.34
C TRP A 249 -0.47 3.77 -14.59
N LEU A 250 -1.16 2.63 -14.47
CA LEU A 250 -0.66 1.41 -13.81
C LEU A 250 -0.09 0.35 -14.76
N ALA A 251 -0.41 0.42 -16.07
CA ALA A 251 -0.01 -0.61 -17.01
C ALA A 251 1.52 -0.73 -17.12
N PRO A 252 2.10 -1.96 -17.06
CA PRO A 252 3.56 -2.16 -17.19
C PRO A 252 4.10 -1.61 -18.50
N VAL A 253 3.37 -1.82 -19.59
CA VAL A 253 3.57 -1.19 -20.90
C VAL A 253 2.30 -0.41 -21.20
N GLN A 254 2.43 0.90 -21.39
CA GLN A 254 1.32 1.81 -21.67
C GLN A 254 1.02 1.85 -23.16
N VAL A 255 2.07 1.83 -23.98
CA VAL A 255 1.99 2.00 -25.43
C VAL A 255 2.92 1.02 -26.13
N VAL A 256 2.45 0.36 -27.18
CA VAL A 256 3.33 -0.37 -28.11
C VAL A 256 3.26 0.23 -29.51
N VAL A 257 4.40 0.55 -30.11
CA VAL A 257 4.51 1.09 -31.46
C VAL A 257 4.80 -0.05 -32.44
N ILE A 258 3.98 -0.18 -33.48
CA ILE A 258 3.96 -1.30 -34.41
C ILE A 258 4.17 -0.80 -35.85
N PRO A 259 5.38 -0.90 -36.42
CA PRO A 259 5.60 -0.63 -37.84
C PRO A 259 4.96 -1.70 -38.74
N ILE A 260 4.38 -1.29 -39.87
CA ILE A 260 3.79 -2.21 -40.86
C ILE A 260 4.86 -2.97 -41.65
N THR A 261 5.97 -2.31 -41.97
CA THR A 261 7.12 -2.91 -42.65
C THR A 261 8.44 -2.37 -42.08
N ASP A 262 9.55 -3.03 -42.39
CA ASP A 262 10.90 -2.63 -41.99
C ASP A 262 11.23 -1.18 -42.40
N ALA A 263 10.63 -0.68 -43.49
CA ALA A 263 10.83 0.70 -43.93
C ALA A 263 10.28 1.76 -42.94
N GLN A 264 9.35 1.38 -42.06
CA GLN A 264 8.78 2.28 -41.04
C GLN A 264 9.47 2.16 -39.67
N VAL A 265 10.38 1.19 -39.49
CA VAL A 265 11.06 0.95 -38.20
C VAL A 265 11.76 2.21 -37.67
N PRO A 266 12.49 3.02 -38.48
CA PRO A 266 13.12 4.24 -37.98
C PRO A 266 12.12 5.24 -37.37
N TYR A 267 10.97 5.43 -38.00
CA TYR A 267 9.93 6.32 -37.49
C TYR A 267 9.22 5.73 -36.26
N ALA A 268 9.00 4.42 -36.22
CA ALA A 268 8.45 3.77 -35.02
C ALA A 268 9.37 3.96 -33.80
N HIS A 269 10.69 3.84 -33.98
CA HIS A 269 11.68 4.14 -32.93
C HIS A 269 11.76 5.64 -32.59
N GLU A 270 11.52 6.54 -33.55
CA GLU A 270 11.38 7.97 -33.27
C GLU A 270 10.19 8.24 -32.33
N ILE A 271 9.01 7.71 -32.66
CA ILE A 271 7.81 7.84 -31.81
C ILE A 271 8.04 7.19 -30.44
N GLY A 272 8.64 6.00 -30.39
CA GLY A 272 8.97 5.31 -29.14
C GLY A 272 9.88 6.14 -28.23
N ARG A 273 10.93 6.78 -28.79
CA ARG A 273 11.80 7.68 -28.02
C ARG A 273 11.05 8.90 -27.49
N ARG A 274 10.21 9.52 -28.32
CA ARG A 274 9.40 10.67 -27.89
C ARG A 274 8.48 10.32 -26.72
N LEU A 275 7.87 9.14 -26.73
CA LEU A 275 7.05 8.66 -25.61
C LEU A 275 7.89 8.46 -24.34
N LEU A 276 9.09 7.88 -24.46
CA LEU A 276 10.00 7.67 -23.34
C LEU A 276 10.55 8.99 -22.77
N GLU A 277 10.81 9.99 -23.61
CA GLU A 277 11.22 11.34 -23.21
C GLU A 277 10.13 12.08 -22.40
N GLU A 278 8.88 11.67 -22.57
CA GLU A 278 7.70 12.13 -21.83
C GLU A 278 7.34 11.22 -20.63
N ASP A 279 8.28 10.36 -20.20
CA ASP A 279 8.13 9.41 -19.09
C ASP A 279 7.04 8.33 -19.28
N PHE A 280 6.59 8.09 -20.51
CA PHE A 280 5.68 6.97 -20.79
C PHE A 280 6.42 5.66 -21.00
N ARG A 281 5.85 4.57 -20.47
CA ARG A 281 6.37 3.20 -20.64
C ARG A 281 5.94 2.66 -22.01
N ALA A 282 6.75 2.96 -23.03
CA ALA A 282 6.49 2.55 -24.41
C ALA A 282 7.50 1.52 -24.92
N GLU A 283 7.03 0.59 -25.74
CA GLU A 283 7.87 -0.39 -26.44
C GLU A 283 7.66 -0.28 -27.96
N VAL A 284 8.66 -0.69 -28.75
CA VAL A 284 8.55 -0.80 -30.21
C VAL A 284 8.63 -2.26 -30.59
N ASP A 285 7.59 -2.77 -31.25
CA ASP A 285 7.56 -4.15 -31.76
C ASP A 285 8.03 -4.19 -33.22
N ASP A 286 9.34 -4.21 -33.44
CA ASP A 286 9.99 -4.26 -34.75
C ASP A 286 10.31 -5.68 -35.24
N ARG A 287 9.79 -6.72 -34.58
CA ARG A 287 10.00 -8.12 -34.99
C ARG A 287 9.50 -8.38 -36.41
N ASN A 288 10.11 -9.32 -37.12
CA ASN A 288 9.66 -9.71 -38.46
C ASN A 288 8.44 -10.65 -38.41
N GLU A 289 7.31 -10.10 -37.94
CA GLU A 289 6.03 -10.79 -37.76
C GLU A 289 4.90 -10.03 -38.45
N ARG A 290 3.80 -10.73 -38.78
CA ARG A 290 2.63 -10.07 -39.38
C ARG A 290 2.04 -9.04 -38.41
N VAL A 291 1.71 -7.85 -38.90
CA VAL A 291 1.10 -6.76 -38.09
C VAL A 291 -0.12 -7.24 -37.28
N GLY A 292 -0.99 -8.04 -37.90
CA GLY A 292 -2.16 -8.60 -37.20
C GLY A 292 -1.79 -9.54 -36.04
N TYR A 293 -0.66 -10.24 -36.13
CA TYR A 293 -0.12 -11.03 -35.02
C TYR A 293 0.37 -10.12 -33.89
N LYS A 294 1.15 -9.08 -34.21
CA LYS A 294 1.66 -8.10 -33.24
C LYS A 294 0.54 -7.39 -32.48
N ILE A 295 -0.48 -6.92 -33.19
CA ILE A 295 -1.68 -6.30 -32.60
C ILE A 295 -2.37 -7.29 -31.65
N ARG A 296 -2.60 -8.53 -32.09
CA ARG A 296 -3.25 -9.55 -31.26
C ARG A 296 -2.44 -9.86 -30.00
N GLU A 297 -1.10 -9.94 -30.11
CA GLU A 297 -0.25 -10.18 -28.95
C GLU A 297 -0.32 -9.02 -27.95
N ALA A 298 -0.28 -7.78 -28.42
CA ALA A 298 -0.45 -6.58 -27.59
C ALA A 298 -1.82 -6.54 -26.89
N GLU A 299 -2.91 -6.90 -27.59
CA GLU A 299 -4.25 -7.03 -27.00
C GLU A 299 -4.30 -8.13 -25.93
N LEU A 300 -3.65 -9.28 -26.17
CA LEU A 300 -3.56 -10.37 -25.19
C LEU A 300 -2.74 -9.97 -23.95
N GLN A 301 -1.68 -9.19 -24.13
CA GLN A 301 -0.91 -8.57 -23.04
C GLN A 301 -1.62 -7.38 -22.39
N LYS A 302 -2.81 -7.00 -22.90
CA LYS A 302 -3.65 -5.92 -22.37
C LYS A 302 -2.94 -4.57 -22.34
N VAL A 303 -2.08 -4.29 -23.32
CA VAL A 303 -1.47 -2.97 -23.48
C VAL A 303 -2.58 -1.93 -23.74
N PRO A 304 -2.67 -0.82 -22.99
CA PRO A 304 -3.71 0.19 -23.16
C PRO A 304 -3.79 0.75 -24.59
N TYR A 305 -2.63 1.07 -25.18
CA TYR A 305 -2.54 1.70 -26.50
C TYR A 305 -1.58 0.99 -27.45
N MET A 306 -1.96 0.93 -28.72
CA MET A 306 -1.13 0.45 -29.83
C MET A 306 -1.05 1.54 -30.90
N LEU A 307 0.16 1.94 -31.28
CA LEU A 307 0.41 2.93 -32.34
C LEU A 307 0.89 2.22 -33.61
N VAL A 308 0.04 2.10 -34.61
CA VAL A 308 0.38 1.48 -35.89
C VAL A 308 0.97 2.54 -36.83
N VAL A 309 2.13 2.23 -37.39
CA VAL A 309 2.86 3.11 -38.32
C VAL A 309 2.99 2.44 -39.68
N GLY A 310 2.25 2.95 -40.66
CA GLY A 310 2.39 2.59 -42.07
C GLY A 310 3.14 3.65 -42.88
N LYS A 311 3.22 3.42 -44.19
CA LYS A 311 3.83 4.38 -45.14
C LYS A 311 3.17 5.76 -45.06
N ARG A 312 1.83 5.77 -44.95
CA ARG A 312 1.04 7.00 -44.90
C ARG A 312 1.31 7.78 -43.61
N GLU A 313 1.43 7.08 -42.50
CA GLU A 313 1.75 7.69 -41.20
C GLU A 313 3.13 8.35 -41.20
N VAL A 314 4.12 7.73 -41.87
CA VAL A 314 5.45 8.33 -42.05
C VAL A 314 5.40 9.56 -42.96
N GLU A 315 4.65 9.51 -44.06
CA GLU A 315 4.53 10.63 -45.00
C GLU A 315 3.80 11.83 -44.40
N GLU A 316 2.76 11.58 -43.60
CA GLU A 316 1.92 12.61 -42.98
C GLU A 316 2.43 13.04 -41.58
N GLY A 317 3.44 12.35 -41.02
CA GLY A 317 3.94 12.62 -39.66
C GLY A 317 2.90 12.32 -38.57
N THR A 318 2.09 11.27 -38.75
CA THR A 318 0.99 10.88 -37.84
C THR A 318 1.21 9.49 -37.25
N VAL A 319 0.31 9.04 -36.38
CA VAL A 319 0.20 7.64 -35.91
C VAL A 319 -1.25 7.17 -35.99
N SER A 320 -1.49 5.90 -36.32
CA SER A 320 -2.82 5.28 -36.18
C SER A 320 -2.94 4.70 -34.78
N VAL A 321 -3.90 5.18 -34.01
CA VAL A 321 -4.04 4.83 -32.61
C VAL A 321 -5.12 3.78 -32.46
N ARG A 322 -4.78 2.70 -31.77
CA ARG A 322 -5.70 1.68 -31.29
C ARG A 322 -5.74 1.70 -29.78
N LYS A 323 -6.94 1.72 -29.20
CA LYS A 323 -7.16 1.62 -27.75
C LYS A 323 -7.74 0.26 -27.40
N ARG A 324 -7.20 -0.37 -26.35
CA ARG A 324 -7.68 -1.67 -25.85
C ARG A 324 -9.19 -1.62 -25.57
N GLY A 325 -9.94 -2.57 -26.13
CA GLY A 325 -11.39 -2.66 -25.96
C GLY A 325 -12.23 -1.77 -26.89
N GLU A 326 -11.67 -0.69 -27.43
CA GLU A 326 -12.36 0.23 -28.36
C GLU A 326 -11.94 0.00 -29.83
N GLY A 327 -10.73 -0.52 -30.06
CA GLY A 327 -10.18 -0.76 -31.38
C GLY A 327 -9.53 0.50 -31.97
N ASP A 328 -9.66 0.68 -33.29
CA ASP A 328 -9.06 1.80 -34.03
C ASP A 328 -9.82 3.09 -33.75
N ILE A 329 -9.14 4.06 -33.13
CA ILE A 329 -9.71 5.37 -32.80
C ILE A 329 -9.25 6.46 -33.79
N GLY A 330 -8.64 6.05 -34.90
CA GLY A 330 -8.24 6.91 -35.99
C GLY A 330 -6.78 7.33 -35.93
N ARG A 331 -6.44 8.29 -36.80
CA ARG A 331 -5.08 8.82 -36.93
C ARG A 331 -5.01 10.18 -36.27
N MET A 332 -3.94 10.43 -35.54
CA MET A 332 -3.68 11.70 -34.88
C MET A 332 -2.20 12.05 -34.97
N ASN A 333 -1.90 13.30 -34.68
CA ASN A 333 -0.54 13.76 -34.54
C ASN A 333 0.09 13.12 -33.26
N PRO A 334 1.39 12.77 -33.26
CA PRO A 334 2.01 12.16 -32.08
C PRO A 334 1.95 13.03 -30.81
N GLU A 335 2.09 14.35 -30.95
CA GLU A 335 1.99 15.33 -29.87
C GLU A 335 0.58 15.33 -29.28
N GLU A 336 -0.45 15.29 -30.13
CA GLU A 336 -1.85 15.18 -29.70
C GLU A 336 -2.10 13.87 -28.92
N PHE A 337 -1.53 12.75 -29.36
CA PHE A 337 -1.62 11.49 -28.63
C PHE A 337 -0.91 11.55 -27.27
N ILE A 338 0.30 12.14 -27.22
CA ILE A 338 1.08 12.34 -26.00
C ILE A 338 0.30 13.16 -24.97
N ASP A 339 -0.29 14.27 -25.39
CA ASP A 339 -1.10 15.13 -24.50
C ASP A 339 -2.32 14.39 -23.97
N ARG A 340 -3.03 13.67 -24.83
CA ARG A 340 -4.16 12.82 -24.42
C ARG A 340 -3.76 11.74 -23.41
N LEU A 341 -2.66 11.05 -23.66
CA LEU A 341 -2.17 10.02 -22.74
C LEU A 341 -1.72 10.63 -21.41
N ARG A 342 -1.13 11.82 -21.43
CA ARG A 342 -0.74 12.57 -20.22
C ARG A 342 -1.97 12.89 -19.37
N GLU A 343 -3.01 13.45 -19.98
CA GLU A 343 -4.27 13.76 -19.29
C GLU A 343 -4.89 12.51 -18.65
N GLU A 344 -4.94 11.39 -19.37
CA GLU A 344 -5.46 10.12 -18.84
C GLU A 344 -4.62 9.60 -17.66
N VAL A 345 -3.30 9.64 -17.78
CA VAL A 345 -2.36 9.17 -16.75
C VAL A 345 -2.40 10.06 -15.50
N GLU A 346 -2.43 11.38 -15.66
CA GLU A 346 -2.50 12.33 -14.54
C GLU A 346 -3.84 12.27 -13.80
N ALA A 347 -4.94 12.14 -14.55
CA ALA A 347 -6.27 11.96 -14.00
C ALA A 347 -6.47 10.56 -13.38
N LYS A 348 -5.54 9.63 -13.61
CA LYS A 348 -5.57 8.24 -13.12
C LYS A 348 -6.82 7.48 -13.58
N LEU A 349 -7.24 7.76 -14.82
CA LEU A 349 -8.43 7.19 -15.47
C LEU A 349 -8.18 5.79 -16.07
#